data_AF-A0A554MMH6-F1
#
_entry.id   AF-A0A554MMH6-F1
#
_cell.length_a   1.000
_cell.length_b   1.000
_cell.length_c   1.000
_cell.angle_alpha   90.00
_cell.angle_beta   90.00
_cell.angle_gamma   90.00
#
_symmetry.space_group_name_H-M   'P 1'
#
loop_
_entity.id
_entity.type
_entity.pdbx_description
1 polymer ?
#
loop_
_entity_poly.entity_id
_entity_poly.type
_entity_poly.pdbx_seq_one_letter_code
_entity_poly.pdbx_strand_id
1 'polypeptide(L)'
;MKTKVYRVKSKVWLYPGMAGWHFVSIDKKQSEEIKKKFGGMKRGWGSLPAVVTLGKTVWKTSIFPDTKAGAYLLPLKAEVRKKEGVYADESVSFSIEIRG
;
A
#
# COMPACT_ATOMS: atom_id res chain seq x y z
N MET A 1 -10.85 -17.39 8.36
CA MET A 1 -10.79 -16.01 8.91
C MET A 1 -11.28 -15.04 7.85
N LYS A 2 -12.19 -14.10 8.17
CA LYS A 2 -12.68 -13.11 7.20
C LYS A 2 -11.56 -12.10 6.90
N THR A 3 -11.04 -12.11 5.68
CA THR A 3 -10.07 -11.11 5.22
C THR A 3 -10.78 -9.76 5.15
N LYS A 4 -10.37 -8.80 5.99
CA LYS A 4 -10.94 -7.44 5.99
C LYS A 4 -10.34 -6.67 4.81
N VAL A 5 -11.22 -6.05 4.02
CA VAL A 5 -10.84 -5.15 2.93
C VAL A 5 -10.75 -3.72 3.47
N TYR A 6 -9.61 -3.08 3.29
CA TYR A 6 -9.36 -1.68 3.65
C TYR A 6 -9.44 -0.82 2.40
N ARG A 7 -10.35 0.16 2.36
CA ARG A 7 -10.42 1.13 1.26
C ARG A 7 -9.68 2.39 1.65
N VAL A 8 -8.73 2.80 0.82
CA VAL A 8 -7.85 3.94 1.04
C VAL A 8 -7.97 4.90 -0.14
N LYS A 9 -7.99 6.20 0.16
CA LYS A 9 -7.77 7.25 -0.83
C LYS A 9 -6.51 8.01 -0.42
N SER A 10 -5.52 8.08 -1.31
CA SER A 10 -4.22 8.67 -0.98
C SER A 10 -3.56 9.27 -2.20
N LYS A 11 -2.69 10.27 -1.97
CA LYS A 11 -1.90 10.91 -3.01
C LYS A 11 -0.69 10.04 -3.36
N VAL A 12 -0.46 9.83 -4.63
CA VAL A 12 0.74 9.17 -5.14
C VAL A 12 1.91 10.12 -4.97
N TRP A 13 2.99 9.64 -4.38
CA TRP A 13 4.20 10.43 -4.18
C TRP A 13 5.43 9.67 -4.69
N LEU A 14 6.41 10.44 -5.14
CA LEU A 14 7.68 9.93 -5.64
C LEU A 14 8.65 9.75 -4.49
N TYR A 15 9.24 8.56 -4.38
CA TYR A 15 10.33 8.35 -3.45
C TYR A 15 11.57 9.10 -3.95
N PRO A 16 12.22 9.92 -3.11
CA PRO A 16 13.41 10.66 -3.52
C PRO A 16 14.54 9.69 -3.86
N GLY A 17 14.95 9.66 -5.13
CA GLY A 17 16.05 8.82 -5.63
C GLY A 17 15.95 8.52 -7.13
N MET A 18 17.05 8.02 -7.72
CA MET A 18 17.14 7.78 -9.18
C MET A 18 16.23 6.65 -9.69
N ALA A 19 15.64 5.84 -8.80
CA ALA A 19 14.89 4.63 -9.17
C ALA A 19 13.41 4.88 -9.52
N GLY A 20 12.90 6.12 -9.40
CA GLY A 20 11.56 6.48 -9.87
C GLY A 20 10.41 5.72 -9.20
N TRP A 21 10.60 5.27 -7.96
CA TRP A 21 9.57 4.55 -7.22
C TRP A 21 8.41 5.47 -6.84
N HIS A 22 7.19 4.97 -6.99
CA HIS A 22 5.98 5.66 -6.60
C HIS A 22 5.33 4.90 -5.44
N PHE A 23 4.84 5.65 -4.46
CA PHE A 23 4.21 5.11 -3.28
C PHE A 23 2.90 5.82 -3.00
N VAL A 24 2.04 5.13 -2.24
CA VAL A 24 0.88 5.71 -1.58
C VAL A 24 0.91 5.36 -0.11
N SER A 25 0.49 6.30 0.72
CA SER A 25 0.44 6.11 2.17
C SER A 25 -0.96 5.70 2.60
N ILE A 26 -1.05 4.66 3.42
CA ILE A 26 -2.29 4.24 4.08
C ILE A 26 -2.54 5.19 5.25
N ASP A 27 -3.78 5.61 5.46
CA ASP A 27 -4.06 6.53 6.56
C ASP A 27 -3.63 5.95 7.92
N LYS A 28 -3.28 6.83 8.86
CA LYS A 28 -2.71 6.40 10.16
C LYS A 28 -3.67 5.49 10.92
N LYS A 29 -4.98 5.78 10.90
CA LYS A 29 -6.00 5.02 11.64
C LYS A 29 -6.13 3.60 11.10
N GLN A 30 -6.20 3.44 9.78
CA GLN A 30 -6.20 2.12 9.15
C GLN A 30 -4.87 1.41 9.33
N SER A 31 -3.75 2.13 9.24
CA SER A 31 -2.42 1.57 9.47
C SER A 31 -2.26 1.00 10.88
N GLU A 32 -2.73 1.72 11.90
CA GLU A 32 -2.76 1.23 13.28
C GLU A 32 -3.66 0.01 13.44
N GLU A 33 -4.84 0.00 12.81
CA GLU A 33 -5.73 -1.16 12.86
C GLU A 33 -5.07 -2.39 12.21
N ILE A 34 -4.43 -2.20 11.05
CA ILE A 34 -3.69 -3.24 10.35
C ILE A 34 -2.54 -3.75 11.23
N LYS A 35 -1.77 -2.84 11.85
CA LYS A 35 -0.67 -3.21 12.76
C LYS A 35 -1.16 -4.01 13.96
N LYS A 36 -2.28 -3.61 14.58
CA LYS A 36 -2.87 -4.31 15.73
C LYS A 36 -3.34 -5.72 15.38
N LYS A 37 -3.95 -5.89 14.20
CA LYS A 37 -4.52 -7.19 13.78
C LYS A 37 -3.50 -8.13 13.14
N PHE A 38 -2.60 -7.60 12.32
CA PHE A 38 -1.72 -8.39 11.46
C PHE A 38 -0.24 -8.22 11.82
N GLY A 39 0.11 -7.41 12.82
CA GLY A 39 1.51 -7.14 13.20
C GLY A 39 2.30 -8.39 13.61
N GLY A 40 1.64 -9.46 14.05
CA GLY A 40 2.26 -10.76 14.31
C GLY A 40 2.66 -11.53 13.04
N MET A 41 2.15 -11.15 11.87
CA MET A 41 2.41 -11.79 10.58
C MET A 41 3.50 -11.09 9.77
N LYS A 42 4.16 -10.09 10.37
CA LYS A 42 5.21 -9.30 9.73
C LYS A 42 6.35 -10.21 9.22
N ARG A 43 6.80 -9.96 8.00
CA ARG A 43 7.95 -10.64 7.35
C ARG A 43 9.05 -9.64 7.04
N GLY A 44 10.31 -10.09 7.03
CA GLY A 44 11.47 -9.27 6.69
C GLY A 44 11.43 -7.91 7.40
N TRP A 45 11.56 -6.82 6.63
CA TRP A 45 11.53 -5.40 7.01
C TRP A 45 10.21 -4.90 7.66
N GLY A 46 9.52 -5.72 8.45
CA GLY A 46 8.22 -5.40 9.04
C GLY A 46 7.05 -5.40 8.06
N SER A 47 7.28 -5.91 6.84
CA SER A 47 6.31 -5.88 5.75
C SER A 47 5.16 -6.87 5.96
N LEU A 48 3.99 -6.56 5.41
CA LEU A 48 2.82 -7.43 5.42
C LEU A 48 2.41 -7.76 3.98
N PRO A 49 2.24 -9.04 3.64
CA PRO A 49 1.76 -9.42 2.31
C PRO A 49 0.30 -8.99 2.14
N ALA A 50 -0.01 -8.47 0.97
CA ALA A 50 -1.33 -7.94 0.65
C ALA A 50 -1.72 -8.23 -0.80
N VAL A 51 -3.02 -8.29 -1.04
CA VAL A 51 -3.61 -8.15 -2.37
C VAL A 51 -4.17 -6.75 -2.47
N VAL A 52 -3.80 -6.03 -3.53
CA VAL A 52 -4.30 -4.68 -3.78
C VAL A 52 -5.10 -4.66 -5.06
N THR A 53 -6.20 -3.92 -5.03
CA THR A 53 -7.01 -3.58 -6.20
C THR A 53 -7.00 -2.08 -6.39
N LEU A 54 -6.58 -1.61 -7.57
CA LEU A 54 -6.64 -0.22 -7.99
C LEU A 54 -7.30 -0.19 -9.36
N GLY A 55 -8.44 0.48 -9.46
CA GLY A 55 -9.28 0.47 -10.66
C GLY A 55 -9.60 -0.95 -11.12
N LYS A 56 -9.09 -1.36 -12.28
CA LYS A 56 -9.30 -2.71 -12.85
C LYS A 56 -8.15 -3.69 -12.58
N THR A 57 -7.04 -3.21 -12.01
CA THR A 57 -5.84 -4.01 -11.79
C THR A 57 -5.80 -4.55 -10.37
N VAL A 58 -5.63 -5.88 -10.26
CA VAL A 58 -5.44 -6.60 -8.99
C VAL A 58 -4.07 -7.24 -9.00
N TRP A 59 -3.29 -7.06 -7.93
CA TRP A 59 -1.98 -7.67 -7.82
C TRP A 59 -1.60 -8.03 -6.38
N LYS A 60 -0.72 -9.03 -6.26
CA LYS A 60 -0.06 -9.39 -4.99
C LYS A 60 1.17 -8.52 -4.78
N THR A 61 1.31 -8.01 -3.56
CA THR A 61 2.42 -7.13 -3.15
C THR A 61 2.62 -7.21 -1.63
N SER A 62 3.49 -6.37 -1.09
CA SER A 62 3.62 -6.15 0.35
C SER A 62 3.45 -4.67 0.66
N ILE A 63 2.88 -4.38 1.84
CA ILE A 63 2.91 -3.05 2.44
C ILE A 63 4.04 -2.97 3.46
N PHE A 64 4.67 -1.80 3.58
CA PHE A 64 5.87 -1.60 4.39
C PHE A 64 5.62 -0.55 5.46
N PRO A 65 6.03 -0.77 6.72
CA PRO A 65 5.86 0.23 7.75
C PRO A 65 6.83 1.39 7.52
N ASP A 66 6.33 2.62 7.54
CA ASP A 66 7.13 3.83 7.68
C ASP A 66 7.06 4.29 9.14
N THR A 67 8.18 4.13 9.84
CA THR A 67 8.31 4.50 11.25
C THR A 67 8.28 6.01 11.47
N LYS A 68 8.68 6.82 10.47
CA LYS A 68 8.65 8.27 10.56
C LYS A 68 7.24 8.82 10.39
N ALA A 69 6.50 8.33 9.40
CA ALA A 69 5.11 8.74 9.17
C ALA A 69 4.11 8.07 10.12
N GLY A 70 4.48 6.93 10.74
CA GLY A 70 3.56 6.13 11.55
C GLY A 70 2.45 5.47 10.70
N ALA A 71 2.75 5.16 9.45
CA ALA A 71 1.80 4.65 8.46
C ALA A 71 2.40 3.47 7.69
N TYR A 72 1.56 2.67 7.04
CA TYR A 72 2.03 1.71 6.04
C TYR A 72 2.10 2.36 4.65
N LEU A 73 3.13 2.02 3.90
CA LEU A 73 3.36 2.44 2.52
C LEU A 73 3.09 1.28 1.57
N LEU A 74 2.44 1.58 0.47
CA LEU A 74 2.24 0.67 -0.64
C LEU A 74 3.07 1.13 -1.85
N PRO A 75 4.03 0.32 -2.33
CA PRO A 75 4.68 0.59 -3.61
C PRO A 75 3.72 0.37 -4.79
N LEU A 76 3.68 1.34 -5.71
CA LEU A 76 2.98 1.24 -6.98
C LEU A 76 3.95 0.84 -8.10
N LYS A 77 3.87 -0.43 -8.50
CA LYS A 77 4.67 -0.98 -9.61
C LYS A 77 4.45 -0.18 -10.89
N ALA A 78 5.51 0.00 -11.67
CA ALA A 78 5.44 0.73 -12.94
C ALA A 78 4.38 0.15 -13.90
N GLU A 79 4.26 -1.18 -13.99
CA GLU A 79 3.27 -1.84 -14.83
C GLU A 79 1.83 -1.54 -14.41
N VAL A 80 1.56 -1.50 -13.09
CA VAL A 80 0.23 -1.16 -12.55
C VAL A 80 -0.10 0.29 -12.85
N ARG A 81 0.86 1.21 -12.63
CA ARG A 81 0.68 2.64 -12.93
C ARG A 81 0.38 2.88 -14.41
N LYS A 82 1.09 2.19 -15.30
CA LYS A 82 0.85 2.28 -16.75
C LYS A 82 -0.55 1.76 -17.15
N LYS A 83 -1.00 0.65 -16.57
CA LYS A 83 -2.32 0.06 -16.87
C LYS A 83 -3.49 0.92 -16.42
N GLU A 84 -3.36 1.55 -15.25
CA GLU A 84 -4.43 2.34 -14.64
C GLU A 84 -4.29 3.86 -14.89
N GLY A 85 -3.26 4.28 -15.64
CA GLY A 85 -3.03 5.69 -15.95
C GLY A 85 -2.72 6.55 -14.71
N VAL A 86 -1.93 6.02 -13.78
CA VAL A 86 -1.61 6.67 -12.50
C VAL A 86 -0.25 7.38 -12.54
N TYR A 87 -0.26 8.67 -12.21
CA TYR A 87 0.91 9.53 -12.19
C TYR A 87 1.26 10.00 -10.77
N ALA A 88 2.44 10.62 -10.62
CA ALA A 88 2.81 11.29 -9.39
C ALA A 88 1.85 12.46 -9.09
N ASP A 89 1.67 12.76 -7.81
CA ASP A 89 0.79 13.81 -7.29
C ASP A 89 -0.71 13.63 -7.53
N GLU A 90 -1.14 12.51 -8.12
CA GLU A 90 -2.55 12.19 -8.27
C GLU A 90 -3.14 11.51 -7.04
N SER A 91 -4.44 11.75 -6.78
CA SER A 91 -5.17 11.03 -5.74
C SER A 91 -5.81 9.77 -6.30
N VAL A 92 -5.39 8.61 -5.78
CA VAL A 92 -5.94 7.31 -6.16
C VAL A 92 -6.76 6.70 -5.04
N SER A 93 -7.80 5.94 -5.42
CA SER A 93 -8.57 5.11 -4.49
C SER A 93 -8.28 3.65 -4.77
N PHE A 94 -7.94 2.89 -3.74
CA PHE A 94 -7.57 1.49 -3.86
C PHE A 94 -8.06 0.70 -2.65
N SER A 95 -8.16 -0.62 -2.80
CA SER A 95 -8.50 -1.52 -1.71
C SER A 95 -7.39 -2.51 -1.41
N ILE A 96 -7.18 -2.78 -0.13
CA ILE A 96 -6.12 -3.64 0.37
C ILE A 96 -6.74 -4.78 1.17
N GLU A 97 -6.28 -5.99 0.88
CA GLU A 97 -6.56 -7.19 1.65
C GLU A 97 -5.25 -7.74 2.19
N ILE A 98 -5.08 -7.72 3.51
CA ILE A 98 -3.91 -8.33 4.13
C ILE A 98 -4.03 -9.85 4.05
N ARG A 99 -3.02 -10.50 3.48
CA ARG A 99 -2.94 -11.95 3.38
C ARG A 99 -2.19 -12.47 4.60
N GLY A 100 -2.80 -13.43 5.28
CA GLY A 100 -2.17 -14.15 6.39
C GLY A 100 -1.55 -15.45 5.90
#